data_AF-A0A6M3HSD5-F1
#
_entry.id   AF-A0A6M3HSD5-F1
#
_cell.length_a   1.000
_cell.length_b   1.000
_cell.length_c   1.000
_cell.angle_alpha   90.00
_cell.angle_beta   90.00
_cell.angle_gamma   90.00
#
_symmetry.space_group_name_H-M   'P 1'
#
loop_
_entity.id
_entity.type
_entity.pdbx_description
1 polymer ?
#
loop_
_entity_poly.entity_id
_entity_poly.type
_entity_poly.pdbx_seq_one_letter_code
_entity_poly.pdbx_strand_id
1 'polypeptide(L)'
;MANQYTGNFELIIQDRFNCSAEEVLLKCQKQGLSYQDAEKVLGFKHVTIRKWAKRFGIKLPARFRTQENQFRENQNEEAYINECRSKRVSNSNIFSRCWVNVKLYSVIKAKF
;
A
#
# COMPACT_ATOMS: atom_id res chain seq x y z
N MET A 1 2.73 20.95 24.58
CA MET A 1 3.80 20.86 23.57
C MET A 1 3.24 21.25 22.22
N ALA A 2 3.62 22.43 21.72
CA ALA A 2 3.12 22.98 20.45
C ALA A 2 3.94 22.43 19.27
N ASN A 3 3.26 21.94 18.24
CA ASN A 3 3.87 21.34 17.06
C ASN A 3 4.57 22.42 16.21
N GLN A 4 5.90 22.45 16.23
CA GLN A 4 6.74 23.45 15.54
C GLN A 4 6.67 23.46 14.00
N TYR A 5 5.81 22.64 13.39
CA TYR A 5 5.68 22.53 11.91
C TYR A 5 4.27 22.84 11.40
N THR A 6 3.37 23.30 12.26
CA THR A 6 1.98 23.58 11.88
C THR A 6 1.86 24.75 10.90
N GLY A 7 2.87 25.64 10.82
CA GLY A 7 2.89 26.75 9.87
C GLY A 7 3.42 26.42 8.48
N ASN A 8 4.24 25.37 8.30
CA ASN A 8 4.99 25.19 7.05
C ASN A 8 4.07 24.85 5.86
N PHE A 9 3.03 24.05 6.07
CA PHE A 9 2.16 23.62 4.98
C PHE A 9 1.21 24.74 4.50
N GLU A 10 0.52 25.42 5.41
CA GLU A 10 -0.38 26.52 5.06
C GLU A 10 0.38 27.67 4.39
N LEU A 11 1.55 28.05 4.92
CA LEU A 11 2.38 29.11 4.34
C LEU A 11 2.87 28.76 2.94
N ILE A 12 3.41 27.54 2.74
CA ILE A 12 3.88 27.12 1.41
C ILE A 12 2.71 26.98 0.43
N ILE A 13 1.56 26.49 0.85
CA ILE A 13 0.38 26.37 -0.03
C ILE A 13 -0.09 27.76 -0.44
N GLN A 14 -0.16 28.70 0.51
CA GLN A 14 -0.58 30.08 0.24
C GLN A 14 0.38 30.77 -0.74
N ASP A 15 1.68 30.60 -0.56
CA ASP A 15 2.71 31.16 -1.44
C ASP A 15 2.67 30.55 -2.86
N ARG A 16 2.47 29.22 -2.97
CA ARG A 16 2.48 28.53 -4.28
C ARG A 16 1.17 28.67 -5.07
N PHE A 17 0.04 28.63 -4.38
CA PHE A 17 -1.27 28.50 -5.01
C PHE A 17 -2.16 29.73 -4.81
N ASN A 18 -1.70 30.75 -4.07
CA ASN A 18 -2.46 31.95 -3.73
C ASN A 18 -3.87 31.64 -3.16
N CYS A 19 -4.01 30.51 -2.47
CA CYS A 19 -5.26 30.09 -1.84
C CYS A 19 -5.00 29.32 -0.55
N SER A 20 -6.05 29.14 0.25
CA SER A 20 -5.95 28.45 1.53
C SER A 20 -5.65 26.95 1.34
N ALA A 21 -5.01 26.35 2.35
CA ALA A 21 -4.77 24.91 2.39
C ALA A 21 -6.07 24.09 2.24
N GLU A 22 -7.17 24.60 2.80
CA GLU A 22 -8.49 23.99 2.71
C GLU A 22 -9.01 23.99 1.26
N GLU A 23 -8.95 25.13 0.57
CA GLU A 23 -9.40 25.26 -0.82
C GLU A 23 -8.62 24.35 -1.77
N VAL A 24 -7.31 24.24 -1.59
CA VAL A 24 -6.48 23.36 -2.42
C VAL A 24 -6.87 21.90 -2.21
N LEU A 25 -7.08 21.48 -0.97
CA LEU A 25 -7.52 20.11 -0.67
C LEU A 25 -8.94 19.83 -1.19
N LEU A 26 -9.84 20.82 -1.14
CA LEU A 26 -11.17 20.74 -1.75
C LEU A 26 -11.08 20.62 -3.28
N LYS A 27 -10.17 21.36 -3.93
CA LYS A 27 -9.92 21.21 -5.38
C LYS A 27 -9.42 19.80 -5.70
N CYS A 28 -8.49 19.27 -4.92
CA CYS A 28 -8.03 17.89 -5.07
C CYS A 28 -9.18 16.87 -4.91
N GLN A 29 -10.10 17.11 -3.97
CA GLN A 29 -11.27 16.26 -3.78
C GLN A 29 -12.24 16.33 -4.96
N LYS A 30 -12.54 17.55 -5.46
CA LYS A 30 -13.39 17.76 -6.64
C LYS A 30 -12.82 17.11 -7.90
N GLN A 31 -11.50 17.09 -8.03
CA GLN A 31 -10.79 16.43 -9.12
C GLN A 31 -10.71 14.90 -8.95
N GLY A 32 -11.19 14.35 -7.83
CA GLY A 32 -11.12 12.91 -7.55
C GLY A 32 -9.69 12.41 -7.31
N LEU A 33 -8.75 13.29 -6.97
CA LEU A 33 -7.35 12.92 -6.76
C LEU A 33 -7.17 12.09 -5.50
N SER A 34 -6.40 11.01 -5.58
CA SER A 34 -6.01 10.28 -4.39
C SER A 34 -4.95 11.04 -3.59
N TYR A 35 -4.70 10.62 -2.34
CA TYR A 35 -3.59 11.18 -1.56
C TYR A 35 -2.21 11.05 -2.24
N GLN A 36 -1.99 10.00 -3.04
CA GLN A 36 -0.73 9.83 -3.79
C GLN A 36 -0.66 10.73 -5.03
N ASP A 37 -1.80 10.98 -5.67
CA ASP A 37 -1.84 11.88 -6.83
C ASP A 37 -1.74 13.33 -6.36
N ALA A 38 -2.38 13.68 -5.24
CA ALA A 38 -2.20 14.95 -4.56
C ALA A 38 -0.75 15.17 -4.11
N GLU A 39 -0.01 14.12 -3.75
CA GLU A 39 1.43 14.22 -3.44
C GLU A 39 2.24 14.70 -4.65
N LYS A 40 1.91 14.22 -5.86
CA LYS A 40 2.56 14.68 -7.10
C LYS A 40 2.20 16.12 -7.47
N VAL A 41 0.94 16.51 -7.24
CA VAL A 41 0.42 17.84 -7.59
C VAL A 41 0.93 18.90 -6.60
N LEU A 42 0.86 18.61 -5.31
CA LEU A 42 1.18 19.57 -4.25
C LEU A 42 2.66 19.54 -3.85
N GLY A 43 3.39 18.47 -4.17
CA GLY A 43 4.80 18.30 -3.83
C GLY A 43 5.04 17.98 -2.35
N PHE A 44 4.00 17.54 -1.63
CA PHE A 44 4.08 17.12 -0.23
C PHE A 44 3.82 15.64 -0.09
N LYS A 45 4.52 14.98 0.85
CA LYS A 45 4.24 13.57 1.16
C LYS A 45 2.76 13.35 1.49
N HIS A 46 2.18 12.26 1.00
CA HIS A 46 0.78 11.89 1.23
C HIS A 46 0.38 11.86 2.72
N VAL A 47 1.31 11.54 3.63
CA VAL A 47 1.07 11.55 5.08
C VAL A 47 0.76 12.95 5.59
N THR A 48 1.49 13.95 5.10
CA THR A 48 1.27 15.37 5.42
C THR A 48 -0.08 15.81 4.88
N ILE A 49 -0.37 15.52 3.61
CA ILE A 49 -1.65 15.84 2.97
C ILE A 49 -2.81 15.18 3.73
N ARG A 50 -2.68 13.91 4.13
CA ARG A 50 -3.68 13.19 4.94
C ARG A 50 -3.89 13.85 6.30
N LYS A 51 -2.83 14.27 6.99
CA LYS A 51 -2.92 14.95 8.29
C LYS A 51 -3.72 16.24 8.17
N TRP A 52 -3.45 17.03 7.13
CA TRP A 52 -4.12 18.30 6.88
C TRP A 52 -5.56 18.12 6.40
N ALA A 53 -5.80 17.19 5.47
CA ALA A 53 -7.16 16.83 5.06
C ALA A 53 -8.02 16.39 6.26
N LYS A 54 -7.46 15.57 7.16
CA LYS A 54 -8.14 15.19 8.42
C LYS A 54 -8.43 16.40 9.31
N ARG A 55 -7.52 17.37 9.40
CA ARG A 55 -7.72 18.61 10.19
C ARG A 55 -8.90 19.43 9.68
N PHE A 56 -9.08 19.49 8.36
CA PHE A 56 -10.20 20.21 7.72
C PHE A 56 -11.45 19.33 7.50
N GLY A 57 -11.44 18.06 7.95
CA GLY A 57 -12.57 17.14 7.71
C GLY A 57 -12.74 16.68 6.26
N ILE A 58 -11.77 16.93 5.39
CA ILE A 58 -11.79 16.56 3.97
C ILE A 58 -11.27 15.12 3.81
N LYS A 59 -11.97 14.31 3.02
CA LYS A 59 -11.53 12.95 2.66
C LYS A 59 -11.22 12.88 1.17
N LEU A 60 -9.94 12.68 0.85
CA LEU A 60 -9.52 12.31 -0.50
C LEU A 60 -9.69 10.79 -0.68
N PRO A 61 -9.99 10.31 -1.90
CA PRO A 61 -10.03 8.88 -2.18
C PRO A 61 -8.68 8.23 -1.83
N ALA A 62 -8.74 7.07 -1.18
CA ALA A 62 -7.58 6.20 -1.16
C ALA A 62 -7.36 5.73 -2.60
N ARG A 63 -6.10 5.59 -3.04
CA ARG A 63 -5.84 4.76 -4.22
C ARG A 63 -6.35 3.36 -3.87
N PHE A 64 -7.54 3.04 -4.33
CA PHE A 64 -7.86 1.65 -4.61
C PHE A 64 -6.80 1.23 -5.61
N ARG A 65 -6.07 0.15 -5.31
CA ARG A 65 -5.10 -0.45 -6.23
C ARG A 65 -5.78 -0.45 -7.59
N THR A 66 -5.18 0.24 -8.56
CA THR A 66 -5.70 0.37 -9.92
C THR A 66 -6.21 -1.00 -10.36
N GLN A 67 -7.45 -1.10 -10.84
CA GLN A 67 -8.06 -2.37 -11.24
C GLN A 67 -7.13 -3.19 -12.16
N GLU A 68 -6.27 -2.53 -12.93
CA GLU A 68 -5.21 -3.15 -13.74
C GLU A 68 -4.19 -4.00 -12.95
N ASN A 69 -3.77 -3.56 -11.76
CA ASN A 69 -2.84 -4.32 -10.91
C ASN A 69 -3.55 -5.50 -10.24
N GLN A 70 -4.82 -5.34 -9.86
CA GLN A 70 -5.63 -6.44 -9.32
C GLN A 70 -5.89 -7.51 -10.40
N PHE A 71 -6.17 -7.09 -11.63
CA PHE A 71 -6.37 -8.03 -12.74
C PHE A 71 -5.10 -8.84 -13.05
N ARG A 72 -3.92 -8.20 -13.01
CA ARG A 72 -2.63 -8.89 -13.17
C ARG A 72 -2.30 -9.83 -12.00
N GLU A 73 -2.57 -9.43 -10.76
CA GLU A 73 -2.41 -10.30 -9.57
C GLU A 73 -3.34 -11.53 -9.69
N ASN A 74 -4.62 -11.32 -10.02
CA ASN A 74 -5.60 -12.39 -10.18
C ASN A 74 -5.25 -13.36 -11.32
N GLN A 75 -4.77 -12.86 -12.46
CA GLN A 75 -4.32 -13.71 -13.58
C GLN A 75 -3.13 -14.60 -13.20
N ASN A 76 -2.18 -14.05 -12.43
CA ASN A 76 -1.02 -14.82 -11.96
C ASN A 76 -1.43 -15.88 -10.93
N GLU A 77 -2.39 -15.57 -10.06
CA GLU A 77 -2.93 -16.53 -9.10
C GLU A 77 -3.70 -17.66 -9.80
N GLU A 78 -4.55 -17.35 -10.77
CA GLU A 78 -5.26 -18.33 -11.59
C GLU A 78 -4.29 -19.23 -12.38
N ALA A 79 -3.24 -18.64 -12.97
CA ALA A 79 -2.21 -19.38 -13.68
C ALA A 79 -1.46 -20.35 -12.74
N TYR A 80 -1.09 -19.90 -11.54
CA TYR A 80 -0.44 -20.73 -10.53
C TYR A 80 -1.32 -21.88 -10.05
N ILE A 81 -2.61 -21.62 -9.77
CA ILE A 81 -3.57 -22.65 -9.36
C ILE A 81 -3.76 -23.69 -10.48
N ASN A 82 -3.83 -23.25 -11.73
CA ASN A 82 -3.95 -24.14 -12.89
C ASN A 82 -2.68 -24.99 -13.08
N GLU A 83 -1.49 -24.43 -12.84
CA GLU A 83 -0.23 -25.18 -12.85
C GLU A 83 -0.18 -26.24 -11.73
N CYS A 84 -0.66 -25.91 -10.53
CA CYS A 84 -0.77 -26.86 -9.43
C CYS A 84 -1.75 -27.99 -9.74
N ARG A 85 -2.88 -27.70 -10.40
CA ARG A 85 -3.88 -28.70 -10.80
C ARG A 85 -3.42 -29.59 -11.97
N SER A 86 -2.61 -29.05 -12.87
CA SER A 86 -2.13 -29.80 -14.06
C SER A 86 -1.04 -30.81 -13.72
N LYS A 87 -0.28 -30.60 -12.64
CA LYS A 87 0.71 -31.56 -12.15
C LYS A 87 0.01 -32.81 -11.60
N ARG A 88 0.00 -33.89 -12.39
CA ARG A 88 -0.41 -35.22 -11.90
C ARG A 88 0.45 -35.61 -10.71
N VAL A 89 -0.22 -35.97 -9.63
CA VAL A 89 0.39 -36.43 -8.41
C VAL A 89 1.12 -37.75 -8.70
N SER A 90 2.45 -37.77 -8.58
CA SER A 90 3.28 -38.98 -8.68
C SER A 90 3.75 -39.40 -7.29
N ASN A 91 4.07 -40.68 -7.10
CA ASN A 91 4.61 -41.19 -5.82
C ASN A 91 5.88 -40.43 -5.35
N SER A 92 6.63 -39.83 -6.29
CA SER A 92 7.77 -38.96 -6.00
C SER A 92 7.37 -37.53 -5.57
N ASN A 93 6.23 -37.00 -6.03
CA ASN A 93 5.78 -35.64 -5.71
C ASN A 93 5.01 -35.53 -4.37
N ILE A 94 4.34 -36.60 -3.91
CA ILE A 94 3.60 -36.59 -2.63
C ILE A 94 4.55 -36.50 -1.42
N PHE A 95 5.72 -37.14 -1.52
CA PHE A 95 6.62 -37.32 -0.37
C PHE A 95 7.98 -36.61 -0.52
N SER A 96 8.22 -35.84 -1.59
CA SER A 96 9.51 -35.17 -1.81
C SER A 96 9.82 -34.06 -0.80
N ARG A 97 8.79 -33.45 -0.19
CA ARG A 97 8.97 -32.41 0.82
C ARG A 97 8.56 -32.93 2.18
N CYS A 98 9.55 -33.48 2.91
CA CYS A 98 9.42 -33.67 4.35
C CYS A 98 9.15 -32.31 5.00
N TRP A 99 7.99 -32.16 5.66
CA TRP A 99 7.64 -30.97 6.45
C TRP A 99 8.58 -30.75 7.62
N VAL A 100 9.24 -31.83 8.04
CA VAL A 100 10.27 -31.84 9.06
C VAL A 100 11.62 -32.01 8.36
N ASN A 101 12.49 -31.00 8.50
CA ASN A 101 13.89 -31.17 8.15
C ASN A 101 14.50 -32.15 9.16
N VAL A 102 14.67 -33.41 8.74
CA VAL A 102 15.14 -34.51 9.60
C VAL A 102 16.50 -34.18 10.24
N LYS A 103 17.34 -33.38 9.57
CA LYS A 103 18.62 -32.90 10.13
C LYS A 103 18.45 -31.94 11.30
N LEU A 104 17.40 -31.12 11.31
CA LEU A 104 17.09 -30.23 12.43
C LEU A 104 16.41 -30.98 13.57
N TYR A 105 15.53 -31.93 13.24
CA TYR A 105 14.84 -32.74 14.24
C TYR A 105 15.80 -33.62 15.05
N SER A 106 16.79 -34.24 14.40
CA SER A 106 17.81 -35.04 15.10
C SER A 106 18.63 -34.20 16.08
N VAL A 107 18.96 -32.96 15.71
CA VAL A 107 19.70 -32.01 16.57
C VAL A 107 18.86 -31.55 17.77
N ILE A 108 17.56 -31.35 17.60
CA ILE A 108 16.65 -30.98 18.69
C ILE A 108 16.43 -32.17 19.63
N LYS A 109 16.24 -33.38 19.07
CA LYS A 109 16.04 -34.61 19.86
C LYS A 109 17.27 -34.99 20.68
N ALA A 110 18.48 -34.73 20.20
CA ALA A 110 19.72 -35.03 20.93
C ALA A 110 20.01 -34.08 22.10
N LYS A 111 19.25 -32.99 22.25
CA LYS A 111 19.40 -32.02 23.35
C LYS A 111 18.44 -32.28 24.53
N PHE A 112 17.50 -33.21 24.37
CA PHE A 112 16.62 -33.70 25.43
C PHE A 112 17.02 -35.14 25.78
#